data_AF-A0A3B4B8A5-F1
#
_entry.id   AF-A0A3B4B8A5-F1
#
_cell.length_a   1.000
_cell.length_b   1.000
_cell.length_c   1.000
_cell.angle_alpha   90.00
_cell.angle_beta   90.00
_cell.angle_gamma   90.00
#
_symmetry.space_group_name_H-M   'P 1'
#
loop_
_entity.id
_entity.type
_entity.pdbx_description
1 polymer ?
#
loop_
_entity_poly.entity_id
_entity_poly.type
_entity_poly.pdbx_seq_one_letter_code
_entity_poly.pdbx_strand_id
1 'polypeptide(L)'
;CDDECSGLLISDMDRLYRIITEVTLSSPLPPPYKMLYRFENMTEELKHMLSPQKAPERLLQLADSNLGSLVIEIDQLHSRATKVSADGEQVEDDADRIHKRAQELEQFVLATLLGA
;
A
#
# COMPACT_ATOMS: atom_id res chain seq x y z
N CYS A 1 -74.55 -12.65 41.85
CA CYS A 1 -73.16 -12.72 41.38
C CYS A 1 -72.51 -13.83 42.15
N ASP A 2 -72.59 -15.03 41.57
CA ASP A 2 -72.09 -16.27 42.15
C ASP A 2 -70.56 -16.35 42.11
N ASP A 3 -70.05 -17.22 42.96
CA ASP A 3 -68.64 -17.48 43.27
C ASP A 3 -67.78 -17.94 42.08
N GLU A 4 -68.38 -18.14 40.89
CA GLU A 4 -67.69 -18.50 39.65
C GLU A 4 -66.77 -17.39 39.12
N CYS A 5 -67.10 -16.11 39.30
CA CYS A 5 -66.25 -15.01 38.85
C CYS A 5 -64.97 -14.86 39.68
N SER A 6 -65.01 -15.23 40.97
CA SER A 6 -63.85 -15.17 41.88
C SER A 6 -62.88 -16.33 41.62
N GLY A 7 -63.39 -17.52 41.26
CA GLY A 7 -62.58 -18.70 40.97
C GLY A 7 -61.70 -18.55 39.72
N LEU A 8 -62.20 -17.91 38.66
CA LEU A 8 -61.43 -17.64 37.44
C LEU A 8 -60.27 -16.67 37.70
N LEU A 9 -60.54 -15.55 38.38
CA LEU A 9 -59.52 -14.56 38.74
C LEU A 9 -58.42 -15.14 39.63
N ILE A 10 -58.78 -15.97 40.60
CA ILE A 10 -57.80 -16.64 41.48
C ILE A 10 -56.97 -17.67 40.69
N SER A 11 -57.61 -18.44 39.79
CA SER A 11 -56.89 -19.41 38.95
C SER A 11 -55.90 -18.76 37.98
N ASP A 12 -56.26 -17.60 37.42
CA ASP A 12 -55.38 -16.83 36.52
C ASP A 12 -54.23 -16.18 37.30
N MET A 13 -54.48 -15.74 38.53
CA MET A 13 -53.43 -15.22 39.41
C MET A 13 -52.45 -16.29 39.87
N ASP A 14 -52.90 -17.48 40.23
CA ASP A 14 -52.03 -18.61 40.58
C ASP A 14 -51.19 -19.05 39.37
N ARG A 15 -51.79 -19.04 38.18
CA ARG A 15 -51.07 -19.33 36.93
C ARG A 15 -50.01 -18.28 36.63
N LEU A 16 -50.32 -17.00 36.82
CA LEU A 16 -49.37 -15.90 36.66
C LEU A 16 -48.24 -15.95 37.70
N TYR A 17 -48.57 -16.22 38.96
CA TYR A 17 -47.60 -16.39 40.05
C TYR A 17 -46.65 -17.56 39.78
N ARG A 18 -47.17 -18.68 39.28
CA ARG A 18 -46.36 -19.83 38.84
C ARG A 18 -45.41 -19.45 37.71
N ILE A 19 -45.87 -18.72 36.69
CA ILE A 19 -45.01 -18.25 35.59
C ILE A 19 -43.91 -17.29 36.11
N ILE A 20 -44.27 -16.36 36.99
CA ILE A 20 -43.32 -15.37 37.56
C ILE A 20 -42.28 -16.04 38.46
N THR A 21 -42.63 -17.11 39.17
CA THR A 21 -41.73 -17.84 40.08
C THR A 21 -40.89 -18.92 39.38
N GLU A 22 -41.39 -19.51 38.29
CA GLU A 22 -40.64 -20.47 37.46
C GLU A 22 -39.58 -19.78 36.58
N VAL A 23 -39.76 -18.49 36.27
CA VAL A 23 -38.77 -17.70 35.55
C VAL A 23 -37.90 -16.94 36.56
N THR A 24 -36.59 -17.15 36.53
CA THR A 24 -35.61 -16.41 37.33
C THR A 24 -35.47 -14.97 36.83
N LEU A 25 -36.51 -14.15 37.02
CA LEU A 25 -36.60 -12.74 36.62
C LEU A 25 -35.54 -11.84 37.28
N SER A 26 -34.87 -12.35 38.33
CA SER A 26 -33.81 -11.66 39.08
C SER A 26 -32.39 -12.09 38.69
N SER A 27 -32.23 -13.06 37.78
CA SER A 27 -30.91 -13.47 37.33
C SER A 27 -30.30 -12.42 36.40
N PRO A 28 -29.00 -12.07 36.55
CA PRO A 28 -28.36 -11.16 35.62
C PRO A 28 -28.44 -11.76 34.21
N LEU A 29 -28.99 -10.98 33.27
CA LEU A 29 -28.94 -11.38 31.86
C LEU A 29 -27.48 -11.62 31.48
N PRO A 30 -27.16 -12.76 30.82
CA PRO A 30 -25.80 -13.01 30.39
C PRO A 30 -25.36 -11.88 29.45
N PRO A 31 -24.12 -11.38 29.56
CA PRO A 31 -23.63 -10.36 28.65
C PRO A 31 -23.80 -10.81 27.20
N PRO A 32 -24.17 -9.90 26.27
CA PRO A 32 -24.40 -10.26 24.87
C PRO A 32 -23.06 -10.44 24.14
N TYR A 33 -22.26 -11.42 24.54
CA TYR A 33 -20.89 -11.65 24.04
C TYR A 33 -20.81 -11.75 22.51
N LYS A 34 -21.84 -12.31 21.86
CA LYS A 34 -21.93 -12.37 20.40
C LYS A 34 -21.98 -10.98 19.74
N MET A 35 -22.68 -10.02 20.36
CA MET A 35 -22.70 -8.63 19.90
C MET A 35 -21.38 -7.94 20.22
N LEU A 36 -20.85 -8.11 21.43
CA LEU A 36 -19.58 -7.50 21.85
C LEU A 36 -18.41 -7.94 20.95
N TYR A 37 -18.33 -9.23 20.63
CA TYR A 37 -17.30 -9.76 19.73
C TYR A 37 -17.41 -9.20 18.30
N ARG A 38 -18.63 -8.95 17.81
CA ARG A 38 -18.83 -8.27 16.51
C ARG A 38 -18.29 -6.85 16.53
N PHE A 39 -18.54 -6.12 17.61
CA PHE A 39 -18.01 -4.76 17.77
C PHE A 39 -16.49 -4.75 17.91
N GLU A 40 -15.91 -5.69 18.64
CA GLU A 40 -14.45 -5.85 18.75
C GLU A 40 -13.82 -6.05 17.37
N ASN A 41 -14.34 -6.99 16.56
CA ASN A 41 -13.81 -7.26 15.23
C ASN A 41 -13.93 -6.04 14.30
N MET A 42 -15.09 -5.39 14.28
CA MET A 42 -15.28 -4.16 13.48
C MET A 42 -14.35 -3.02 13.94
N THR A 43 -14.11 -2.90 15.25
CA THR A 43 -13.25 -1.85 15.81
C THR A 43 -11.79 -2.08 15.47
N GLU A 44 -11.30 -3.34 15.49
CA GLU A 44 -9.93 -3.64 15.12
C GLU A 44 -9.67 -3.36 13.62
N GLU A 45 -10.63 -3.70 12.75
CA GLU A 45 -10.58 -3.33 11.33
C GLU A 45 -10.53 -1.81 11.14
N LEU A 46 -11.41 -1.07 11.84
CA LEU A 46 -11.43 0.40 11.82
C LEU A 46 -10.10 1.01 12.26
N LYS A 47 -9.50 0.51 13.35
CA LYS A 47 -8.19 0.95 13.84
C LYS A 47 -7.08 0.73 12.80
N HIS A 48 -7.12 -0.38 12.07
CA HIS A 48 -6.19 -0.63 10.98
C HIS A 48 -6.40 0.28 9.77
N MET A 49 -7.63 0.71 9.49
CA MET A 49 -7.94 1.64 8.40
C MET A 49 -7.61 3.09 8.77
N LEU A 50 -7.88 3.48 10.01
CA LEU A 50 -7.61 4.82 10.55
C LEU A 50 -6.17 4.97 11.06
N SER A 51 -5.30 3.99 10.82
CA SER A 51 -3.92 4.06 11.25
C SER A 51 -3.24 5.25 10.55
N PRO A 52 -2.42 6.05 11.26
CA PRO A 52 -1.79 7.23 10.67
C PRO A 52 -0.95 6.95 9.42
N GLN A 53 -0.47 5.71 9.26
CA GLN A 53 0.29 5.28 8.07
C GLN A 53 -0.59 5.18 6.82
N LYS A 54 -1.89 4.93 6.98
CA LYS A 54 -2.87 4.85 5.88
C LYS A 54 -3.64 6.15 5.68
N ALA A 55 -3.37 7.17 6.49
CA ALA A 55 -3.96 8.49 6.32
C ALA A 55 -3.67 8.99 4.89
N PRO A 56 -4.71 9.35 4.10
CA PRO A 56 -4.55 9.77 2.72
C PRO A 56 -3.54 10.91 2.56
N GLU A 57 -3.54 11.87 3.48
CA GLU A 57 -2.65 13.04 3.46
C GLU A 57 -1.17 12.62 3.57
N ARG A 58 -0.87 11.65 4.44
CA ARG A 58 0.49 11.11 4.59
C ARG A 58 0.94 10.36 3.34
N LEU A 59 0.06 9.55 2.77
CA LEU A 59 0.36 8.79 1.55
C LEU A 59 0.61 9.73 0.36
N LEU A 60 -0.16 10.81 0.25
CA LEU A 60 0.03 11.84 -0.77
C LEU A 60 1.37 12.58 -0.57
N GLN A 61 1.70 12.98 0.66
CA GLN A 61 2.99 13.60 0.96
C GLN A 61 4.18 12.69 0.64
N LEU A 62 4.05 11.39 0.94
CA LEU A 62 5.09 10.42 0.59
C LEU A 62 5.24 10.26 -0.92
N ALA A 63 4.11 10.16 -1.64
CA ALA A 63 4.12 10.09 -3.10
C ALA A 63 4.76 11.35 -3.73
N ASP A 64 4.43 12.54 -3.21
CA ASP A 64 4.98 13.82 -3.65
C ASP A 64 6.50 13.90 -3.40
N SER A 65 6.95 13.55 -2.19
CA SER A 65 8.38 13.51 -1.87
C SER A 65 9.16 12.51 -2.73
N ASN A 66 8.59 11.31 -2.95
CA ASN A 66 9.22 10.28 -3.78
C ASN A 66 9.31 10.74 -5.24
N LEU A 67 8.24 11.37 -5.75
CA LEU A 67 8.22 11.91 -7.11
C LEU A 67 9.24 13.04 -7.27
N GLY A 68 9.37 13.92 -6.27
CA GLY A 68 10.38 14.98 -6.25
C GLY A 68 11.80 14.44 -6.36
N SER A 69 12.15 13.40 -5.57
CA SER A 69 13.46 12.74 -5.66
C SER A 69 13.68 12.11 -7.05
N LEU A 70 12.69 11.39 -7.54
CA LEU A 70 12.77 10.70 -8.83
C LEU A 70 13.01 11.65 -10.00
N VAL A 71 12.34 12.81 -10.02
CA VAL A 71 12.53 13.84 -11.06
C VAL A 71 13.97 14.35 -11.06
N ILE A 72 14.56 14.60 -9.88
CA ILE A 72 15.94 15.05 -9.76
C ILE A 72 16.92 13.98 -10.27
N GLU A 73 16.70 12.72 -9.91
CA GLU A 73 17.54 11.60 -10.35
C GLU A 73 17.47 11.40 -11.87
N ILE A 74 16.28 11.54 -12.46
CA ILE A 74 16.08 11.46 -13.91
C ILE A 74 16.81 12.60 -14.63
N ASP A 75 16.73 13.82 -14.12
CA ASP A 75 17.42 14.98 -14.72
C ASP A 75 18.95 14.79 -14.69
N GLN A 76 19.48 14.32 -13.56
CA GLN A 76 20.91 13.98 -13.43
C GLN A 76 21.32 12.87 -14.40
N LEU A 77 20.50 11.82 -14.53
CA LEU A 77 20.76 10.73 -15.45
C LEU A 77 20.73 11.21 -16.91
N HIS A 78 19.77 12.05 -17.28
CA HIS A 78 19.64 12.63 -18.61
C HIS A 78 20.85 13.50 -18.97
N SER A 79 21.31 14.36 -18.05
CA SER A 79 22.51 15.18 -18.23
C SER A 79 23.76 14.31 -18.48
N ARG A 80 23.92 13.23 -17.70
CA ARG A 80 25.03 12.27 -17.88
C ARG A 80 24.94 11.52 -19.21
N ALA A 81 23.75 11.07 -19.60
CA ALA A 81 23.53 10.37 -20.87
C ALA A 81 23.85 11.27 -22.07
N THR A 82 23.42 12.54 -22.01
CA THR A 82 23.72 13.53 -23.04
C THR A 82 25.23 13.75 -23.18
N LYS A 83 25.93 13.89 -22.05
CA LYS A 83 27.38 14.02 -22.05
C LYS A 83 28.07 12.80 -22.66
N VAL A 84 27.69 11.59 -22.23
CA VAL A 84 28.27 10.34 -22.76
C VAL A 84 28.02 10.20 -24.26
N SER A 85 26.86 10.65 -24.76
CA SER A 85 26.57 10.67 -26.19
C SER A 85 27.51 11.59 -26.95
N ALA A 86 27.75 12.81 -26.45
CA ALA A 86 28.67 13.77 -27.07
C ALA A 86 30.13 13.28 -27.01
N ASP A 87 30.57 12.75 -25.87
CA ASP A 87 31.90 12.16 -25.71
C ASP A 87 32.07 10.96 -26.67
N GLY A 88 31.00 10.19 -26.92
CA GLY A 88 30.98 9.07 -27.86
C GLY A 88 31.18 9.50 -29.31
N GLU A 89 30.45 10.53 -29.76
CA GLU A 89 30.59 11.11 -31.12
C GLU A 89 32.02 11.62 -31.33
N GLN A 90 32.60 12.29 -30.33
CA GLN A 90 33.99 12.74 -30.41
C GLN A 90 34.98 11.57 -30.53
N VAL A 91 34.77 10.48 -29.78
CA VAL A 91 35.63 9.29 -29.84
C VAL A 91 35.54 8.60 -31.20
N GLU A 92 34.37 8.57 -31.82
CA GLU A 92 34.17 8.05 -33.17
C GLU A 92 34.99 8.87 -34.20
N ASP A 93 34.87 10.20 -34.18
CA ASP A 93 35.66 11.10 -35.03
C ASP A 93 37.18 10.93 -34.83
N ASP A 94 37.61 10.83 -33.57
CA ASP A 94 39.01 10.64 -33.23
C ASP A 94 39.52 9.27 -33.70
N ALA A 95 38.72 8.22 -33.59
CA ALA A 95 39.04 6.87 -34.06
C ALA A 95 39.19 6.84 -35.59
N ASP A 96 38.27 7.44 -36.33
CA ASP A 96 38.33 7.55 -37.79
C ASP A 96 39.58 8.31 -38.26
N ARG A 97 39.90 9.43 -37.58
CA ARG A 97 41.11 10.20 -37.88
C ARG A 97 42.38 9.39 -37.62
N ILE A 98 42.44 8.63 -36.53
CA ILE A 98 43.58 7.77 -36.21
C ILE A 98 43.69 6.64 -37.22
N HIS A 99 42.58 6.01 -37.60
CA HIS A 99 42.54 4.94 -38.58
C HIS A 99 43.11 5.38 -39.93
N LYS A 100 42.67 6.54 -40.43
CA LYS A 100 43.19 7.10 -41.69
C LYS A 100 44.69 7.37 -41.63
N ARG A 101 45.19 7.97 -40.54
CA ARG A 101 46.63 8.21 -40.35
C ARG A 101 47.44 6.92 -40.27
N ALA A 102 46.89 5.88 -39.65
CA ALA A 102 47.54 4.58 -39.59
C ALA A 102 47.66 3.96 -40.99
N GLN A 103 46.63 4.06 -41.83
CA GLN A 103 46.68 3.62 -43.23
C GLN A 103 47.71 4.41 -44.06
N GLU A 104 47.74 5.74 -43.90
CA GLU A 104 48.74 6.60 -44.57
C GLU A 104 50.17 6.21 -44.17
N LEU A 105 50.39 5.94 -42.87
CA LEU A 105 51.68 5.50 -42.36
C LEU A 105 52.08 4.11 -42.89
N GLU A 106 51.15 3.17 -42.95
CA GLU A 106 51.38 1.83 -43.52
C GLU A 106 51.81 1.93 -44.99
N GLN A 107 51.09 2.72 -45.80
CA GLN A 107 51.44 2.95 -47.19
C GLN A 107 52.82 3.59 -47.35
N PHE A 108 53.15 4.57 -46.51
CA PHE A 108 54.46 5.21 -46.51
C PHE A 108 55.59 4.22 -46.22
N VAL A 109 55.41 3.34 -45.23
CA VAL A 109 56.39 2.31 -44.87
C VAL A 109 56.56 1.29 -46.01
N LEU A 110 55.45 0.80 -46.58
CA LEU A 110 55.50 -0.13 -47.72
C LEU A 110 56.19 0.49 -48.94
N ALA A 111 55.88 1.74 -49.27
CA ALA A 111 56.53 2.46 -50.37
C ALA A 111 58.04 2.64 -50.12
N THR A 112 58.44 2.92 -48.88
CA THR A 112 59.86 3.07 -48.52
C THR A 112 60.60 1.73 -48.60
N LEU A 113 59.97 0.63 -48.22
CA LEU A 113 60.58 -0.71 -48.27
C LEU A 113 60.64 -1.30 -49.69
N LEU A 114 59.68 -0.95 -50.56
CA LEU A 114 59.61 -1.41 -51.95
C LEU A 114 60.35 -0.48 -52.95
N GLY A 115 60.66 0.74 -52.54
CA GLY A 115 61.36 1.76 -53.33
C GLY A 115 62.87 1.84 -53.07
N ALA A 116 63.44 0.95 -52.24
CA ALA A 116 64.86 0.81 -51.97
C ALA A 116 65.45 -0.44 -52.64
#